data_AF-A0A9D4C655-F1
#
_entry.id   AF-A0A9D4C655-F1
#
_cell.length_a   1.000
_cell.length_b   1.000
_cell.length_c   1.000
_cell.angle_alpha   90.00
_cell.angle_beta   90.00
_cell.angle_gamma   90.00
#
_symmetry.space_group_name_H-M   'P 1'
#
loop_
_entity.id
_entity.type
_entity.pdbx_description
1 polymer ?
#
loop_
_entity_poly.entity_id
_entity_poly.type
_entity_poly.pdbx_seq_one_letter_code
_entity_poly.pdbx_strand_id
1 'polypeptide(L)'
;MDEQSDTDDEEPIPPSGLCPSKCIIHYVQEPSNNKLISPKDMLSWQSLLNGAKIRGHKAILDIADAIPENSFPQDRVYYHRDCRSKFTLKRDLEVIK
;
A
#
# COMPACT_ATOMS: atom_id res chain seq x y z
N MET A 1 44.93 21.93 -18.79
CA MET A 1 44.38 22.29 -17.47
C MET A 1 42.95 21.81 -17.52
N ASP A 2 42.83 20.54 -17.17
CA ASP A 2 41.59 19.79 -17.10
C ASP A 2 41.00 20.11 -15.74
N GLU A 3 39.95 20.94 -15.71
CA GLU A 3 39.25 21.23 -14.46
C GLU A 3 38.01 20.33 -14.39
N GLN A 4 37.95 19.61 -13.27
CA GLN A 4 37.15 18.44 -13.03
C GLN A 4 35.66 18.75 -12.80
N SER A 5 34.89 17.74 -13.14
CA SER A 5 33.52 17.42 -12.75
C SER A 5 33.19 17.71 -11.29
N ASP A 6 32.17 18.52 -11.06
CA ASP A 6 31.50 18.66 -9.76
C ASP A 6 30.06 18.11 -9.87
N THR A 7 29.92 16.96 -9.20
CA THR A 7 28.74 16.47 -8.46
C THR A 7 27.41 16.38 -9.19
N ASP A 8 27.23 15.24 -9.89
CA ASP A 8 25.93 14.58 -9.97
C ASP A 8 25.46 14.25 -8.53
N ASP A 9 24.51 15.05 -8.04
CA ASP A 9 23.60 14.72 -6.95
C ASP A 9 22.68 13.58 -7.44
N GLU A 10 23.27 12.40 -7.65
CA GLU A 10 22.52 11.20 -8.00
C GLU A 10 21.88 10.69 -6.70
N GLU A 11 20.72 11.26 -6.36
CA GLU A 11 19.80 10.60 -5.43
C GLU A 11 19.63 9.14 -5.89
N PRO A 12 19.77 8.16 -4.99
CA PRO A 12 19.71 6.76 -5.38
C PRO A 12 18.33 6.48 -5.97
N ILE A 13 18.30 6.34 -7.30
CA ILE A 13 17.13 5.93 -8.05
C ILE A 13 16.68 4.60 -7.45
N PRO A 14 15.48 4.50 -6.84
CA PRO A 14 15.03 3.23 -6.30
C PRO A 14 14.97 2.21 -7.44
N PRO A 15 15.42 0.97 -7.22
CA PRO A 15 15.51 -0.03 -8.28
C PRO A 15 14.15 -0.19 -8.95
N SER A 16 14.07 0.30 -10.18
CA SER A 16 12.92 0.18 -11.06
C SER A 16 12.78 -1.29 -11.45
N GLY A 17 11.98 -2.04 -10.68
CA GLY A 17 11.81 -3.48 -10.93
C GLY A 17 10.52 -4.10 -10.40
N LEU A 18 9.81 -3.42 -9.50
CA LEU A 18 8.47 -3.80 -9.12
C LEU A 18 7.59 -2.56 -9.32
N CYS A 19 7.11 -2.36 -10.55
CA CYS A 19 5.95 -1.51 -10.73
C CYS A 19 4.78 -2.27 -10.11
N PRO A 20 4.25 -1.86 -8.94
CA PRO A 20 2.98 -2.39 -8.51
C PRO A 20 1.96 -2.00 -9.56
N SER A 21 1.57 -2.91 -10.44
CA SER A 21 0.79 -2.54 -11.62
C SER A 21 -0.68 -2.26 -11.28
N LYS A 22 -1.09 -2.46 -10.02
CA LYS A 22 -2.49 -2.34 -9.63
C LYS A 22 -2.68 -2.03 -8.15
N CYS A 23 -3.57 -1.07 -7.84
CA CYS A 23 -4.15 -0.93 -6.51
C CYS A 23 -5.02 -2.17 -6.19
N ILE A 24 -4.79 -2.86 -5.09
CA ILE A 24 -5.63 -4.03 -4.73
C ILE A 24 -7.03 -3.64 -4.24
N ILE A 25 -7.17 -2.41 -3.76
CA ILE A 25 -8.41 -1.91 -3.16
C ILE A 25 -9.30 -1.22 -4.20
N HIS A 26 -8.70 -0.49 -5.15
CA HIS A 26 -9.39 0.32 -6.17
C HIS A 26 -10.68 1.02 -5.67
N TYR A 27 -10.61 1.66 -4.50
CA TYR A 27 -11.79 2.28 -3.87
C TYR A 27 -12.13 3.67 -4.44
N VAL A 28 -11.16 4.33 -5.07
CA VAL A 28 -11.31 5.65 -5.69
C VAL A 28 -11.00 5.50 -7.17
N GLN A 29 -11.89 6.02 -8.02
CA GLN A 29 -11.78 5.93 -9.48
C GLN A 29 -10.61 6.77 -10.02
N GLU A 30 -10.41 7.96 -9.45
CA GLU A 30 -9.31 8.86 -9.78
C GLU A 30 -8.55 9.22 -8.49
N PRO A 31 -7.49 8.47 -8.15
CA PRO A 31 -6.65 8.81 -7.00
C PRO A 31 -5.93 10.13 -7.27
N SER A 32 -5.75 10.97 -6.24
CA SER A 32 -5.01 12.24 -6.38
C SER A 32 -3.53 12.03 -6.68
N ASN A 33 -3.02 10.82 -6.43
CA ASN A 33 -1.66 10.42 -6.70
C ASN A 33 -1.63 8.99 -7.27
N ASN A 34 -0.96 8.81 -8.40
CA ASN A 34 -0.75 7.52 -9.05
C ASN A 34 0.33 6.67 -8.34
N LYS A 35 0.98 7.22 -7.32
CA LYS A 35 1.95 6.48 -6.50
C LYS A 35 1.24 5.44 -5.64
N LEU A 36 1.55 4.18 -5.92
CA LEU A 36 1.16 3.04 -5.11
C LEU A 36 2.15 2.85 -3.96
N ILE A 37 1.62 2.53 -2.80
CA ILE A 37 2.38 2.26 -1.58
C ILE A 37 1.99 0.90 -1.02
N SER A 38 2.89 0.27 -0.27
CA SER A 38 2.66 -0.98 0.45
C SER A 38 2.52 -0.72 1.96
N PRO A 39 1.93 -1.66 2.73
CA PRO A 39 2.01 -1.63 4.18
C PRO A 39 3.47 -1.64 4.64
N LYS A 40 3.86 -0.66 5.46
CA LYS A 40 5.23 -0.54 5.98
C LYS A 40 5.47 -1.34 7.26
N ASP A 41 4.40 -1.72 7.95
CA ASP A 41 4.41 -2.36 9.25
C ASP A 41 3.13 -3.17 9.49
N MET A 42 3.18 -4.00 10.52
CA MET A 42 2.03 -4.80 10.98
C MET A 42 0.82 -3.94 11.33
N LEU A 43 1.00 -2.75 11.91
CA LEU A 43 -0.10 -1.85 12.26
C LEU A 43 -0.85 -1.34 11.02
N SER A 44 -0.12 -0.98 9.96
CA SER A 44 -0.71 -0.59 8.68
C SER A 44 -1.46 -1.75 8.03
N TRP A 45 -0.91 -2.96 8.13
CA TRP A 45 -1.56 -4.18 7.65
C TRP A 45 -2.83 -4.52 8.45
N GLN A 46 -2.79 -4.49 9.78
CA GLN A 46 -3.95 -4.75 10.63
C GLN A 46 -5.08 -3.76 10.37
N SER A 47 -4.76 -2.49 10.20
CA SER A 47 -5.75 -1.46 9.85
C SER A 47 -6.44 -1.77 8.51
N LEU A 48 -5.66 -2.22 7.54
CA LEU A 48 -6.18 -2.62 6.23
C LEU A 48 -7.01 -3.91 6.31
N LEU A 49 -6.54 -4.92 7.04
CA LEU A 49 -7.24 -6.18 7.25
C LEU A 49 -8.57 -5.98 7.96
N ASN A 50 -8.63 -5.09 8.96
CA ASN A 50 -9.87 -4.76 9.64
C ASN A 50 -10.88 -4.12 8.66
N GLY A 51 -10.41 -3.16 7.84
CA GLY A 51 -11.22 -2.59 6.77
C GLY A 51 -11.73 -3.63 5.77
N ALA A 52 -10.90 -4.61 5.42
CA ALA A 52 -11.25 -5.71 4.54
C ALA A 52 -12.28 -6.68 5.15
N LYS A 53 -12.17 -7.01 6.44
CA LYS A 53 -13.15 -7.83 7.15
C LYS A 53 -14.52 -7.16 7.16
N ILE A 54 -14.56 -5.86 7.48
CA ILE A 54 -15.81 -5.09 7.55
C ILE A 54 -16.45 -4.93 6.17
N ARG A 55 -15.65 -4.72 5.12
CA ARG A 55 -16.14 -4.53 3.74
C ARG A 55 -16.29 -5.84 2.96
N GLY A 56 -15.95 -6.99 3.53
CA GLY A 56 -15.93 -8.28 2.82
C GLY A 56 -14.98 -8.32 1.63
N HIS A 57 -13.85 -7.61 1.69
CA HIS A 57 -12.92 -7.46 0.56
C HIS A 57 -12.05 -8.72 0.39
N LYS A 58 -12.57 -9.68 -0.38
CA LYS A 58 -11.98 -11.01 -0.61
C LYS A 58 -10.49 -10.98 -0.96
N ALA A 59 -10.06 -10.11 -1.88
CA ALA A 59 -8.66 -10.09 -2.31
C ALA A 59 -7.65 -9.81 -1.17
N ILE A 60 -8.02 -9.01 -0.16
CA ILE A 60 -7.14 -8.78 1.01
C ILE A 60 -7.26 -9.94 2.00
N LEU A 61 -8.46 -10.51 2.16
CA LEU A 61 -8.70 -11.66 3.05
C LEU A 61 -7.94 -12.90 2.55
N ASP A 62 -8.00 -13.20 1.25
CA ASP A 62 -7.29 -14.32 0.63
C ASP A 62 -5.77 -14.18 0.81
N ILE A 63 -5.23 -12.95 0.70
CA ILE A 63 -3.82 -12.68 0.98
C ILE A 63 -3.50 -12.90 2.46
N ALA A 64 -4.39 -12.50 3.37
CA ALA A 64 -4.21 -12.69 4.80
C ALA A 64 -4.22 -14.18 5.19
N ASP A 65 -5.05 -14.99 4.54
CA ASP A 65 -5.10 -16.44 4.76
C ASP A 65 -3.90 -17.17 4.14
N ALA A 66 -3.29 -16.60 3.08
CA ALA A 66 -2.13 -17.17 2.39
C ALA A 66 -0.77 -16.84 3.03
N ILE A 67 -0.74 -15.99 4.08
CA ILE A 67 0.49 -15.62 4.79
C ILE A 67 0.47 -16.13 6.23
N PRO A 68 1.63 -16.36 6.86
CA PRO A 68 1.70 -16.77 8.26
C PRO A 68 0.99 -15.78 9.20
N GLU A 69 0.39 -16.31 10.27
CA GLU A 69 -0.13 -15.49 11.36
C GLU A 69 0.99 -14.57 11.90
N ASN A 70 0.67 -13.31 12.15
CA ASN A 70 1.61 -12.24 12.54
C ASN A 70 2.66 -11.83 11.49
N SER A 71 2.46 -12.17 10.22
CA SER A 71 3.20 -11.58 9.11
C SER A 71 2.34 -10.57 8.34
N PHE A 72 3.00 -9.67 7.60
CA PHE A 72 2.34 -8.80 6.64
C PHE A 72 2.96 -8.97 5.26
N PRO A 73 2.16 -8.82 4.18
CA PRO A 73 2.63 -9.04 2.82
C PRO A 73 3.45 -7.84 2.35
N GLN A 74 4.73 -7.83 2.72
CA GLN A 74 5.72 -6.93 2.14
C GLN A 74 5.79 -7.26 0.64
N ASP A 75 5.44 -6.28 -0.20
CA ASP A 75 5.47 -6.36 -1.67
C ASP A 75 4.40 -7.21 -2.38
N ARG A 76 3.34 -7.68 -1.69
CA ARG A 76 2.16 -8.27 -2.38
C ARG A 76 0.93 -7.38 -2.37
N VAL A 77 0.93 -6.36 -1.51
CA VAL A 77 -0.20 -5.46 -1.32
C VAL A 77 0.25 -4.06 -1.65
N TYR A 78 -0.36 -3.51 -2.69
CA TYR A 78 -0.13 -2.15 -3.14
C TYR A 78 -1.44 -1.42 -3.28
N TYR A 79 -1.48 -0.17 -2.85
CA TYR A 79 -2.67 0.66 -2.90
C TYR A 79 -2.33 2.15 -2.97
N HIS A 80 -3.25 2.96 -3.50
CA HIS A 80 -3.13 4.41 -3.42
C HIS A 80 -3.40 4.88 -1.99
N ARG A 81 -2.73 5.96 -1.56
CA ARG A 81 -2.93 6.56 -0.23
C ARG A 81 -4.40 6.95 0.01
N ASP A 82 -5.08 7.44 -1.02
CA ASP A 82 -6.50 7.83 -0.95
C ASP A 82 -7.41 6.62 -0.85
N CYS A 83 -7.12 5.57 -1.64
CA CYS A 83 -7.83 4.31 -1.56
C CYS A 83 -7.75 3.74 -0.14
N ARG A 84 -6.55 3.70 0.46
CA ARG A 84 -6.39 3.27 1.85
C ARG A 84 -7.21 4.12 2.80
N SER A 85 -7.08 5.45 2.72
CA SER A 85 -7.76 6.38 3.62
C SER A 85 -9.29 6.17 3.60
N LYS A 86 -9.87 6.00 2.42
CA LYS A 86 -11.31 5.73 2.23
C LYS A 86 -11.71 4.33 2.66
N PHE A 87 -10.84 3.35 2.42
CA PHE A 87 -11.08 1.96 2.77
C PHE A 87 -10.95 1.67 4.26
N THR A 88 -10.12 2.41 5.00
CA THR A 88 -9.96 2.26 6.46
C THR A 88 -10.66 3.37 7.24
N LEU A 89 -11.60 4.08 6.62
CA LEU A 89 -12.22 5.28 7.21
C LEU A 89 -13.15 4.87 8.37
N LYS A 90 -12.85 5.38 9.58
CA LYS A 90 -13.43 4.94 10.86
C LYS A 90 -14.96 4.97 10.93
N ARG A 91 -15.63 5.94 10.30
CA ARG A 91 -17.11 6.03 10.35
C ARG A 91 -17.78 4.77 9.83
N ASP A 92 -17.18 4.11 8.83
CA ASP A 92 -17.68 2.84 8.29
C ASP A 92 -17.20 1.63 9.10
N LEU A 93 -16.18 1.80 9.96
CA LEU A 93 -15.67 0.75 10.86
C LEU A 93 -16.42 0.72 12.20
N GLU A 94 -17.16 1.78 12.55
CA GLU A 94 -17.94 1.89 13.78
C GLU A 94 -19.33 1.24 13.71
N VAL A 95 -19.68 0.59 12.59
CA VAL A 95 -20.95 -0.16 12.43
C VAL A 95 -20.91 -1.55 13.08
N ILE A 96 -19.91 -1.82 13.92
CA ILE A 96 -19.89 -3.02 14.77
C ILE A 96 -19.87 -2.58 16.23
N LYS A 97 -21.06 -2.43 16.80
CA LYS A 97 -21.34 -2.53 18.23
C LYS A 97 -22.55 -3.42 18.42
#